data_AF-A0A7C7THS9-F1
#
_entry.id   AF-A0A7C7THS9-F1
#
_cell.length_a   1.000
_cell.length_b   1.000
_cell.length_c   1.000
_cell.angle_alpha   90.00
_cell.angle_beta   90.00
_cell.angle_gamma   90.00
#
_symmetry.space_group_name_H-M   'P 1'
#
loop_
_entity.id
_entity.type
_entity.pdbx_description
1 polymer ?
#
loop_
_entity_poly.entity_id
_entity_poly.type
_entity_poly.pdbx_seq_one_letter_code
_entity_poly.pdbx_strand_id
1 'polypeptide(L)'
;MFYTVVDRIEWRAPTVKASKFIATCFPIGSEQHARDELATIRRQWPNASHHCWAWRLANPRIDRCADDGEPSGSAGSSILSQLVANSMVDTAVVVTRWFGGTKLGVGGLSRAYRGACSGALNASSMTACEPKQLWMVEYEHRDHQKVDRVLSRHDAKSISAEFDAKARRVVELSTGCVDDVKGAIADATSGRAVCSLFVAR
;
A
#
# COMPACT_ATOMS: atom_id res chain seq x y z
N MET A 1 4.90 4.66 10.78
CA MET A 1 5.75 5.08 9.63
C MET A 1 5.67 3.98 8.58
N PHE A 2 5.42 4.33 7.32
CA PHE A 2 5.39 3.36 6.23
C PHE A 2 6.67 3.45 5.41
N TYR A 3 6.93 2.43 4.58
CA TYR A 3 8.09 2.37 3.70
C TYR A 3 7.67 1.93 2.30
N THR A 4 8.47 2.30 1.31
CA THR A 4 8.41 1.73 -0.04
C THR A 4 9.81 1.34 -0.50
N VAL A 5 9.91 0.45 -1.48
CA VAL A 5 11.18 0.12 -2.12
C VAL A 5 11.54 1.19 -3.16
N VAL A 6 12.84 1.46 -3.34
CA VAL A 6 13.30 2.48 -4.30
C VAL A 6 13.31 1.93 -5.73
N ASP A 7 13.76 0.69 -5.88
CA ASP A 7 14.00 0.07 -7.18
C ASP A 7 13.38 -1.34 -7.27
N ARG A 8 13.26 -1.83 -8.50
CA ARG A 8 12.93 -3.24 -8.76
C ARG A 8 14.13 -4.12 -8.44
N ILE A 9 13.89 -5.20 -7.72
CA ILE A 9 14.88 -6.25 -7.46
C ILE A 9 14.31 -7.64 -7.74
N GLU A 10 15.21 -8.58 -8.04
CA GLU A 10 14.90 -10.02 -8.09
C GLU A 10 15.76 -10.77 -7.07
N TRP A 11 15.10 -11.50 -6.18
CA TRP A 11 15.75 -12.30 -5.14
C TRP A 11 15.46 -13.79 -5.33
N ARG A 12 16.51 -14.60 -5.40
CA ARG A 12 16.41 -16.06 -5.56
C ARG A 12 16.39 -16.71 -4.18
N ALA A 13 15.27 -17.33 -3.82
CA ALA A 13 15.15 -18.00 -2.54
C ALA A 13 15.89 -19.36 -2.53
N PRO A 14 16.33 -19.84 -1.35
CA PRO A 14 16.78 -21.21 -1.20
C PRO A 14 15.73 -22.21 -1.69
N THR A 15 16.21 -23.24 -2.40
CA THR A 15 15.36 -24.31 -2.92
C THR A 15 14.71 -25.11 -1.78
N VAL A 16 13.42 -25.43 -1.89
CA VAL A 16 12.68 -26.24 -0.89
C VAL A 16 12.08 -27.47 -1.58
N LYS A 17 12.56 -28.68 -1.22
CA LYS A 17 12.18 -29.95 -1.88
C LYS A 17 12.22 -29.83 -3.41
N ALA A 18 13.37 -29.39 -3.94
CA ALA A 18 13.62 -29.10 -5.35
C ALA A 18 12.74 -27.99 -5.99
N SER A 19 11.77 -27.41 -5.27
CA SER A 19 11.00 -26.27 -5.76
C SER A 19 11.84 -25.01 -5.69
N LYS A 20 11.84 -24.22 -6.78
CA LYS A 20 12.59 -22.97 -6.90
C LYS A 20 11.64 -21.79 -6.82
N PHE A 21 12.10 -20.70 -6.20
CA PHE A 21 11.32 -19.48 -6.03
C PHE A 21 12.18 -18.26 -6.37
N ILE A 22 11.61 -17.32 -7.12
CA ILE A 22 12.17 -16.00 -7.36
C ILE A 22 11.14 -14.98 -6.91
N ALA A 23 11.50 -14.13 -5.96
CA ALA A 23 10.69 -13.01 -5.52
C ALA A 23 11.15 -11.74 -6.26
N THR A 24 10.26 -11.16 -7.05
CA THR A 24 10.46 -9.85 -7.67
C THR A 24 9.72 -8.81 -6.85
N CYS A 25 10.43 -7.84 -6.29
CA CYS A 25 9.88 -6.75 -5.47
C CYS A 25 10.12 -5.43 -6.19
N PHE A 26 9.12 -4.55 -6.25
CA PHE A 26 9.19 -3.29 -7.00
C PHE A 26 8.21 -2.24 -6.48
N PRO A 27 8.51 -0.94 -6.67
CA PRO A 27 7.60 0.14 -6.32
C PRO A 27 6.42 0.19 -7.31
N ILE A 28 5.25 0.58 -6.82
CA ILE A 28 4.06 0.78 -7.64
C ILE A 28 3.35 2.08 -7.27
N GLY A 29 2.74 2.73 -8.26
CA GLY A 29 1.94 3.94 -8.05
C GLY A 29 0.44 3.73 -8.25
N SER A 30 0.03 2.55 -8.74
CA SER A 30 -1.37 2.21 -8.99
C SER A 30 -1.54 0.69 -9.14
N GLU A 31 -2.79 0.21 -9.06
CA GLU A 31 -3.09 -1.21 -9.33
C GLU A 31 -2.77 -1.58 -10.79
N GLN A 32 -2.92 -0.63 -11.72
CA GLN A 32 -2.60 -0.88 -13.14
C GLN A 32 -1.10 -1.09 -13.32
N HIS A 33 -0.26 -0.24 -12.72
CA HIS A 33 1.21 -0.43 -12.75
C HIS A 33 1.60 -1.81 -12.20
N ALA A 34 1.01 -2.24 -11.07
CA ALA A 34 1.26 -3.57 -10.53
C ALA A 34 0.87 -4.72 -11.48
N ARG A 35 -0.25 -4.57 -12.20
CA ARG A 35 -0.73 -5.55 -13.18
C ARG A 35 0.17 -5.60 -14.42
N ASP A 36 0.66 -4.47 -14.89
CA ASP A 36 1.54 -4.38 -16.04
C ASP A 36 2.89 -5.05 -15.76
N GLU A 37 3.47 -4.81 -14.58
CA GLU A 37 4.68 -5.48 -14.11
C GLU A 37 4.48 -7.00 -13.93
N LEU A 38 3.34 -7.41 -13.34
CA LEU A 38 2.99 -8.83 -13.23
C LEU A 38 2.94 -9.49 -14.62
N ALA A 39 2.35 -8.83 -15.61
CA ALA A 39 2.31 -9.34 -16.99
C ALA A 39 3.72 -9.47 -17.60
N THR A 40 4.61 -8.51 -17.32
CA THR A 40 6.02 -8.57 -17.73
C THR A 40 6.74 -9.76 -17.09
N ILE A 41 6.58 -9.99 -15.78
CA ILE A 41 7.20 -11.11 -15.07
C ILE A 41 6.67 -12.46 -15.59
N ARG A 42 5.38 -12.56 -15.91
CA ARG A 42 4.80 -13.75 -16.55
C ARG A 42 5.42 -14.05 -17.91
N ARG A 43 5.65 -13.01 -18.74
CA ARG A 43 6.34 -13.15 -20.03
C ARG A 43 7.82 -13.51 -19.88
N GLN A 44 8.47 -13.02 -18.82
CA GLN A 44 9.87 -13.35 -18.51
C GLN A 44 10.03 -14.83 -18.12
N TRP A 45 9.04 -15.41 -17.43
CA TRP A 45 9.10 -16.78 -16.90
C TRP A 45 7.88 -17.63 -17.29
N PRO A 46 7.63 -17.88 -18.60
CA PRO A 46 6.42 -18.54 -19.07
C PRO A 46 6.30 -20.01 -18.63
N ASN A 47 7.42 -20.64 -18.28
CA ASN A 47 7.48 -22.04 -17.84
C ASN A 47 7.38 -22.20 -16.31
N ALA A 48 7.08 -21.13 -15.58
CA ALA A 48 6.82 -21.21 -14.14
C ALA A 48 5.50 -21.91 -13.86
N SER A 49 5.41 -22.57 -12.70
CA SER A 49 4.19 -23.24 -12.25
C SER A 49 3.16 -22.23 -11.75
N HIS A 50 3.62 -21.21 -11.01
CA HIS A 50 2.76 -20.19 -10.41
C HIS A 50 3.49 -18.85 -10.31
N HIS A 51 2.75 -17.75 -10.39
CA HIS A 51 3.16 -16.38 -10.10
C HIS A 51 2.24 -15.80 -9.04
N CYS A 52 2.44 -16.21 -7.79
CA CYS A 52 1.66 -15.71 -6.66
C CYS A 52 2.14 -14.31 -6.30
N TRP A 53 1.24 -13.42 -5.92
CA TRP A 53 1.60 -12.02 -5.72
C TRP A 53 0.80 -11.36 -4.60
N ALA A 54 1.35 -10.26 -4.11
CA ALA A 54 0.63 -9.29 -3.28
C ALA A 54 1.16 -7.88 -3.55
N TRP A 55 0.30 -6.89 -3.34
CA TRP A 55 0.72 -5.49 -3.33
C TRP A 55 -0.10 -4.68 -2.35
N ARG A 56 0.47 -3.54 -1.94
CA ARG A 56 -0.16 -2.56 -1.07
C ARG A 56 0.03 -1.18 -1.68
N LEU A 57 -1.05 -0.41 -1.78
CA LEU A 57 -1.02 1.01 -2.14
C LEU A 57 -1.39 1.85 -0.93
N ALA A 58 -0.73 2.99 -0.80
CA ALA A 58 -0.96 3.90 0.30
C ALA A 58 -2.18 4.80 0.06
N ASN A 59 -2.38 5.23 -1.19
CA ASN A 59 -3.51 6.08 -1.58
C ASN A 59 -4.05 5.77 -3.00
N PRO A 60 -5.30 5.32 -3.15
CA PRO A 60 -6.18 4.85 -2.07
C PRO A 60 -5.55 3.65 -1.35
N ARG A 61 -5.88 3.47 -0.07
CA ARG A 61 -5.37 2.34 0.71
C ARG A 61 -5.95 1.03 0.18
N ILE A 62 -5.14 0.28 -0.55
CA ILE A 62 -5.55 -0.97 -1.22
C ILE A 62 -4.54 -2.05 -0.91
N ASP A 63 -5.02 -3.14 -0.33
CA ASP A 63 -4.27 -4.38 -0.16
C ASP A 63 -4.88 -5.45 -1.09
N ARG A 64 -4.06 -6.12 -1.89
CA ARG A 64 -4.48 -7.21 -2.80
C ARG A 64 -3.46 -8.33 -2.81
N CYS A 65 -3.93 -9.55 -3.03
CA CYS A 65 -3.09 -10.71 -3.23
C CYS A 65 -3.79 -11.79 -4.04
N ALA A 66 -3.02 -12.70 -4.64
CA ALA A 66 -3.53 -13.89 -5.30
C ALA A 66 -2.57 -15.08 -5.17
N ASP A 67 -3.15 -16.27 -5.02
CA ASP A 67 -2.43 -17.55 -4.92
C ASP A 67 -2.10 -18.18 -6.29
N ASP A 68 -2.63 -17.65 -7.40
CA ASP A 68 -2.34 -18.08 -8.78
C ASP A 68 -2.35 -19.61 -9.01
N GLY A 69 -3.36 -20.29 -8.48
CA GLY A 69 -3.51 -21.75 -8.60
C GLY A 69 -2.83 -22.58 -7.49
N GLU A 70 -2.07 -21.96 -6.60
CA GLU A 70 -1.69 -22.58 -5.32
C GLU A 70 -2.92 -22.80 -4.43
N PRO A 71 -2.84 -23.70 -3.43
CA PRO A 71 -3.87 -23.84 -2.42
C PRO A 71 -4.21 -22.49 -1.76
N SER A 72 -5.51 -22.25 -1.54
CA SER A 72 -6.03 -20.99 -1.00
C SER A 72 -5.32 -20.58 0.30
N GLY A 73 -4.90 -19.32 0.37
CA GLY A 73 -4.21 -18.71 1.51
C GLY A 73 -2.75 -19.11 1.67
N SER A 74 -2.23 -20.02 0.84
CA SER A 74 -0.88 -20.57 1.02
C SER A 74 0.24 -19.71 0.42
N ALA A 75 -0.07 -18.75 -0.45
CA ALA A 75 0.94 -17.98 -1.17
C ALA A 75 0.69 -16.46 -1.13
N GLY A 76 -0.32 -15.95 -1.82
CA GLY A 76 -0.63 -14.53 -1.91
C GLY A 76 -0.85 -13.90 -0.54
N SER A 77 -1.65 -14.53 0.33
CA SER A 77 -1.86 -14.08 1.71
C SER A 77 -0.57 -14.09 2.53
N SER A 78 0.29 -15.08 2.27
CA SER A 78 1.61 -15.19 2.93
C SER A 78 2.54 -14.05 2.50
N ILE A 79 2.57 -13.67 1.22
CA ILE A 79 3.32 -12.52 0.71
C ILE A 79 2.75 -11.21 1.31
N LEU A 80 1.42 -11.04 1.29
CA LEU A 80 0.77 -9.84 1.80
C LEU A 80 1.06 -9.63 3.29
N SER A 81 1.06 -10.71 4.09
CA SER A 81 1.40 -10.63 5.52
C SER A 81 2.80 -10.04 5.76
N GLN A 82 3.76 -10.29 4.87
CA GLN A 82 5.11 -9.73 4.98
C GLN A 82 5.12 -8.24 4.65
N LEU A 83 4.39 -7.80 3.62
CA LEU A 83 4.24 -6.38 3.31
C LEU A 83 3.57 -5.63 4.47
N VAL A 84 2.56 -6.23 5.12
CA VAL A 84 1.90 -5.66 6.30
C VAL A 84 2.85 -5.59 7.49
N ALA A 85 3.52 -6.70 7.83
CA ALA A 85 4.44 -6.76 8.97
C ALA A 85 5.60 -5.77 8.87
N ASN A 86 6.06 -5.48 7.65
CA ASN A 86 7.15 -4.53 7.40
C ASN A 86 6.65 -3.10 7.09
N SER A 87 5.35 -2.82 7.26
CA SER A 87 4.74 -1.52 6.95
C SER A 87 5.03 -1.02 5.52
N MET A 88 5.12 -1.94 4.56
CA MET A 88 5.35 -1.63 3.16
C MET A 88 4.07 -1.14 2.49
N VAL A 89 4.15 -0.04 1.77
CA VAL A 89 3.10 0.52 0.90
C VAL A 89 3.72 0.95 -0.42
N ASP A 90 2.89 1.22 -1.42
CA ASP A 90 3.31 1.53 -2.78
C ASP A 90 4.34 0.53 -3.31
N THR A 91 4.14 -0.74 -2.93
CA THR A 91 5.08 -1.85 -3.15
C THR A 91 4.32 -3.10 -3.58
N ALA A 92 4.83 -3.78 -4.59
CA ALA A 92 4.36 -5.08 -5.04
C ALA A 92 5.46 -6.14 -4.91
N VAL A 93 5.04 -7.38 -4.68
CA VAL A 93 5.90 -8.56 -4.72
C VAL A 93 5.21 -9.66 -5.50
N VAL A 94 5.92 -10.20 -6.50
CA VAL A 94 5.52 -11.39 -7.26
C VAL A 94 6.53 -12.49 -6.96
N VAL A 95 6.07 -13.62 -6.43
CA VAL A 95 6.89 -14.81 -6.23
C VAL A 95 6.58 -15.81 -7.34
N THR A 96 7.54 -15.96 -8.24
CA THR A 96 7.50 -16.93 -9.33
C THR A 96 8.05 -18.26 -8.83
N ARG A 97 7.28 -19.33 -9.00
CA ARG A 97 7.62 -20.68 -8.50
C ARG A 97 7.74 -21.68 -9.64
N TRP A 98 8.72 -22.56 -9.55
CA TRP A 98 8.81 -23.80 -10.33
C TRP A 98 8.67 -25.01 -9.41
N PHE A 99 7.71 -25.89 -9.69
CA PHE A 99 7.45 -27.09 -8.91
C PHE A 99 8.62 -28.09 -9.00
N GLY A 100 9.07 -28.58 -7.85
CA GLY A 100 10.20 -29.50 -7.74
C GLY A 100 9.86 -31.00 -7.73
N GLY A 101 8.64 -31.39 -8.10
CA GLY A 101 8.21 -32.80 -8.08
C GLY A 101 7.68 -33.30 -6.72
N THR A 102 7.98 -32.62 -5.62
CA THR A 102 7.47 -33.00 -4.28
C THR A 102 6.56 -31.92 -3.69
N LYS A 103 5.36 -32.31 -3.26
CA LYS A 103 4.41 -31.40 -2.61
C LYS A 103 4.95 -30.88 -1.26
N LEU A 104 4.77 -29.59 -1.02
CA LEU A 104 5.18 -28.91 0.22
C LEU A 104 4.08 -28.92 1.30
N GLY A 105 2.83 -29.13 0.90
CA GLY A 105 1.66 -28.89 1.76
C GLY A 105 1.45 -27.40 2.05
N VAL A 106 0.26 -27.03 2.53
CA VAL A 106 -0.13 -25.62 2.76
C VAL A 106 0.85 -24.90 3.69
N GLY A 107 1.22 -25.51 4.82
CA GLY A 107 2.16 -24.91 5.77
C GLY A 107 3.61 -24.82 5.24
N GLY A 108 4.01 -25.71 4.33
CA GLY A 108 5.30 -25.64 3.66
C GLY A 108 5.35 -24.52 2.63
N LEU A 109 4.29 -24.39 1.81
CA LEU A 109 4.13 -23.30 0.84
C LEU A 109 4.13 -21.94 1.53
N SER A 110 3.30 -21.81 2.58
CA SER A 110 3.18 -20.58 3.33
C SER A 110 4.51 -20.09 3.91
N ARG A 111 5.35 -21.00 4.41
CA ARG A 111 6.71 -20.67 4.86
C ARG A 111 7.64 -20.30 3.70
N ALA A 112 7.58 -21.02 2.58
CA ALA A 112 8.41 -20.72 1.41
C ALA A 112 8.09 -19.35 0.80
N TYR A 113 6.81 -19.00 0.62
CA TYR A 113 6.39 -17.70 0.09
C TYR A 113 6.72 -16.54 1.03
N ARG A 114 6.54 -16.71 2.35
CA ARG A 114 7.00 -15.72 3.33
C ARG A 114 8.51 -15.51 3.27
N GLY A 115 9.28 -16.60 3.24
CA GLY A 115 10.74 -16.54 3.17
C GLY A 115 11.23 -15.87 1.89
N ALA A 116 10.60 -16.16 0.75
CA ALA A 116 10.88 -15.52 -0.53
C ALA A 116 10.63 -14.01 -0.49
N CYS A 117 9.46 -13.58 0.00
CA CYS A 117 9.13 -12.17 0.14
C CYS A 117 10.07 -11.45 1.12
N SER A 118 10.30 -12.02 2.30
CA SER A 118 11.19 -11.44 3.31
C SER A 118 12.63 -11.30 2.80
N GLY A 119 13.14 -12.31 2.09
CA GLY A 119 14.47 -12.24 1.47
C GLY A 119 14.60 -11.12 0.44
N ALA A 120 13.57 -10.92 -0.39
CA ALA A 120 13.53 -9.77 -1.30
C ALA A 120 13.49 -8.46 -0.52
N LEU A 121 12.56 -8.28 0.41
CA LEU A 121 12.47 -7.04 1.20
C LEU A 121 13.80 -6.70 1.90
N ASN A 122 14.47 -7.68 2.51
CA ASN A 122 15.75 -7.45 3.17
C ASN A 122 16.89 -7.08 2.20
N ALA A 123 16.78 -7.45 0.92
CA ALA A 123 17.74 -7.11 -0.12
C ALA A 123 17.40 -5.78 -0.83
N SER A 124 16.21 -5.23 -0.62
CA SER A 124 15.77 -3.98 -1.26
C SER A 124 16.34 -2.76 -0.54
N SER A 125 16.65 -1.73 -1.32
CA SER A 125 16.77 -0.37 -0.77
C SER A 125 15.38 0.18 -0.49
N MET A 126 15.16 0.67 0.73
CA MET A 126 13.87 1.21 1.17
C MET A 126 13.99 2.68 1.53
N THR A 127 12.90 3.41 1.32
CA THR A 127 12.75 4.79 1.78
C THR A 127 11.45 4.94 2.58
N ALA A 128 11.45 5.91 3.49
CA ALA A 128 10.26 6.29 4.23
C ALA A 128 9.18 6.78 3.25
N CYS A 129 7.96 6.29 3.44
CA CYS A 129 6.78 6.82 2.79
C CYS A 129 5.84 7.35 3.86
N GLU A 130 5.44 8.62 3.70
CA GLU A 130 4.37 9.23 4.48
C GLU A 130 3.15 9.35 3.56
N PRO A 131 2.19 8.40 3.65
CA PRO A 131 1.03 8.43 2.78
C PRO A 131 0.22 9.68 3.03
N LYS A 132 -0.24 10.33 1.95
CA LYS A 132 -1.07 11.52 2.03
C LYS A 132 -2.42 11.28 1.36
N GLN A 133 -3.43 11.99 1.84
CA GLN A 133 -4.79 11.96 1.32
C GLN A 133 -5.33 13.38 1.18
N LEU A 134 -6.22 13.55 0.20
CA LEU A 134 -6.98 14.78 0.04
C LEU A 134 -8.27 14.69 0.85
N TRP A 135 -8.54 15.72 1.64
CA TRP A 135 -9.74 15.85 2.45
C TRP A 135 -10.40 17.19 2.17
N MET A 136 -11.73 17.17 2.08
CA MET A 136 -12.55 18.37 2.02
C MET A 136 -12.98 18.74 3.44
N VAL A 137 -12.76 20.00 3.81
CA VAL A 137 -13.27 20.61 5.04
C VAL A 137 -14.29 21.66 4.65
N GLU A 138 -15.56 21.41 4.98
CA GLU A 138 -16.66 22.37 4.81
C GLU A 138 -17.01 23.02 6.16
N TYR A 139 -17.07 24.35 6.21
CA TYR A 139 -17.35 25.09 7.45
C TYR A 139 -17.99 26.46 7.18
N GLU A 140 -18.60 27.06 8.21
CA GLU A 140 -19.14 28.43 8.12
C GLU A 140 -18.04 29.47 8.28
N HIS A 141 -18.16 30.63 7.62
CA HIS A 141 -17.15 31.71 7.66
C HIS A 141 -16.74 32.14 9.08
N ARG A 142 -17.67 32.09 10.06
CA ARG A 142 -17.36 32.41 11.47
C ARG A 142 -16.34 31.48 12.12
N ASP A 143 -16.18 30.26 11.60
CA ASP A 143 -15.25 29.25 12.13
C ASP A 143 -13.90 29.25 11.38
N HIS A 144 -13.71 30.15 10.40
CA HIS A 144 -12.52 30.20 9.55
C HIS A 144 -11.20 30.21 10.31
N GLN A 145 -11.02 31.14 11.25
CA GLN A 145 -9.77 31.25 12.03
C GLN A 145 -9.50 29.99 12.88
N LYS A 146 -10.57 29.30 13.32
CA LYS A 146 -10.43 28.09 14.13
C LYS A 146 -9.98 26.91 13.27
N VAL A 147 -10.61 26.74 12.10
CA VAL A 147 -10.24 25.71 11.14
C VAL A 147 -8.81 25.94 10.64
N ASP A 148 -8.46 27.18 10.29
CA ASP A 148 -7.13 27.52 9.80
C ASP A 148 -6.02 27.25 10.83
N ARG A 149 -6.30 27.54 12.11
CA ARG A 149 -5.40 27.20 13.21
C ARG A 149 -5.18 25.69 13.36
N VAL A 150 -6.24 24.88 13.22
CA VAL A 150 -6.11 23.42 13.32
C VAL A 150 -5.33 22.87 12.13
N LEU A 151 -5.65 23.30 10.91
CA LEU A 151 -4.96 22.87 9.70
C LEU A 151 -3.47 23.23 9.73
N SER A 152 -3.12 24.46 10.13
CA SER A 152 -1.73 24.91 10.23
C SER A 152 -0.92 24.14 11.27
N ARG A 153 -1.54 23.71 12.38
CA ARG A 153 -0.88 22.91 13.42
C ARG A 153 -0.52 21.49 12.99
N HIS A 154 -1.14 20.99 11.93
CA HIS A 154 -0.93 19.64 11.41
C HIS A 154 -0.25 19.65 10.04
N ASP A 155 0.39 20.77 9.68
CA ASP A 155 1.08 20.96 8.40
C ASP A 155 0.19 20.63 7.18
N ALA A 156 -1.12 20.86 7.31
CA ALA A 156 -2.09 20.56 6.27
C ALA A 156 -1.87 21.48 5.06
N LYS A 157 -1.51 20.90 3.92
CA LYS A 157 -1.26 21.69 2.71
C LYS A 157 -2.58 22.00 2.01
N SER A 158 -2.93 23.28 1.90
CA SER A 158 -4.12 23.72 1.15
C SER A 158 -3.93 23.47 -0.34
N ILE A 159 -4.86 22.75 -0.97
CA ILE A 159 -4.88 22.45 -2.41
C ILE A 159 -5.82 23.39 -3.16
N SER A 160 -7.03 23.59 -2.63
CA SER A 160 -8.00 24.54 -3.16
C SER A 160 -8.89 25.09 -2.04
N ALA A 161 -9.50 26.24 -2.31
CA ALA A 161 -10.47 26.85 -1.40
C ALA A 161 -11.55 27.59 -2.19
N GLU A 162 -12.81 27.36 -1.82
CA GLU A 162 -13.99 28.03 -2.34
C GLU A 162 -14.74 28.67 -1.17
N PHE A 163 -15.19 29.91 -1.37
CA PHE A 163 -15.85 30.70 -0.33
C PHE A 163 -17.16 31.24 -0.90
N ASP A 164 -18.25 30.49 -0.70
CA ASP A 164 -19.59 30.86 -1.12
C ASP A 164 -20.49 31.12 0.12
N ALA A 165 -21.67 30.50 0.20
CA ALA A 165 -22.45 30.43 1.43
C ALA A 165 -21.67 29.78 2.59
N LYS A 166 -20.80 28.80 2.28
CA LYS A 166 -19.86 28.17 3.20
C LYS A 166 -18.44 28.23 2.63
N ALA A 167 -17.46 28.00 3.48
CA ALA A 167 -16.10 27.76 3.04
C ALA A 167 -15.89 26.26 2.79
N ARG A 168 -15.30 25.91 1.66
CA ARG A 168 -14.89 24.56 1.28
C ARG A 168 -13.41 24.57 0.98
N ARG A 169 -12.62 23.79 1.72
CA ARG A 169 -11.17 23.68 1.51
C ARG A 169 -10.78 22.25 1.23
N VAL A 170 -10.10 22.02 0.11
CA VAL A 170 -9.39 20.76 -0.13
C VAL A 170 -8.00 20.89 0.46
N VAL A 171 -7.64 19.98 1.36
CA VAL A 171 -6.35 19.94 2.03
C VAL A 171 -5.71 18.56 1.86
N GLU A 172 -4.40 18.54 1.69
CA GLU A 172 -3.59 17.33 1.75
C GLU A 172 -3.14 17.10 3.20
N LEU A 173 -3.43 15.91 3.72
CA LEU A 173 -3.09 15.48 5.07
C LEU A 173 -2.33 14.16 5.01
N SER A 174 -1.34 14.00 5.88
CA SER A 174 -0.75 12.70 6.15
C SER A 174 -1.81 11.76 6.72
N THR A 175 -1.91 10.53 6.22
CA THR A 175 -2.95 9.59 6.66
C THR A 175 -2.94 9.33 8.15
N GLY A 176 -1.77 9.46 8.79
CA GLY A 176 -1.59 9.27 10.23
C GLY A 176 -2.20 10.37 11.11
N CYS A 177 -2.48 11.57 10.58
CA CYS A 177 -3.04 12.67 11.37
C CYS A 177 -4.51 12.97 11.05
N VAL A 178 -5.13 12.22 10.13
CA VAL A 178 -6.51 12.49 9.65
C VAL A 178 -7.52 12.49 10.79
N ASP A 179 -7.52 11.48 11.65
CA ASP A 179 -8.51 11.38 12.73
C ASP A 179 -8.30 12.46 13.80
N ASP A 180 -7.06 12.80 14.11
CA ASP A 180 -6.72 13.90 15.02
C ASP A 180 -7.18 15.26 14.47
N VAL A 181 -6.93 15.53 13.18
CA VAL A 181 -7.39 16.75 12.51
C VAL A 181 -8.92 16.83 12.50
N LYS A 182 -9.60 15.73 12.19
CA LYS A 182 -11.07 15.66 12.23
C LYS A 182 -11.62 15.95 13.62
N GLY A 183 -11.05 15.34 14.66
CA GLY A 183 -11.41 15.59 16.05
C GLY A 183 -11.19 17.04 16.46
N ALA A 184 -10.01 17.58 16.19
CA ALA A 184 -9.66 18.96 16.53
C ALA A 184 -10.53 20.00 15.79
N ILE A 185 -10.90 19.76 14.53
CA ILE A 185 -11.83 20.60 13.78
C ILE A 185 -13.24 20.50 14.39
N ALA A 186 -13.71 19.30 14.71
CA ALA A 186 -15.02 19.12 15.34
C ALA A 186 -15.09 19.84 16.69
N ASP A 187 -14.09 19.70 17.55
CA ASP A 187 -14.02 20.36 18.86
C ASP A 187 -14.01 21.89 18.73
N ALA A 188 -13.16 22.43 17.86
CA ALA A 188 -13.01 23.87 17.69
C ALA A 188 -14.29 24.53 17.12
N THR A 189 -15.05 23.79 16.32
CA THR A 189 -16.27 24.27 15.67
C THR A 189 -17.56 23.80 16.34
N SER A 190 -17.47 23.09 17.46
CA SER A 190 -18.63 22.46 18.12
C SER A 190 -19.44 21.57 17.16
N GLY A 191 -18.74 20.83 16.29
CA GLY A 191 -19.31 19.91 15.31
C GLY A 191 -19.91 20.56 14.05
N ARG A 192 -19.79 21.88 13.86
CA ARG A 192 -20.35 22.57 12.68
C ARG A 192 -19.56 22.34 11.40
N ALA A 193 -18.25 22.12 11.50
CA ALA A 193 -17.43 21.79 10.35
C ALA A 193 -17.48 20.29 10.03
N VAL A 194 -17.54 19.97 8.74
CA VAL A 194 -17.61 18.60 8.23
C VAL A 194 -16.33 18.30 7.45
N CYS A 195 -15.69 17.18 7.78
CA CYS A 195 -14.52 16.67 7.08
C CYS A 195 -14.90 15.40 6.31
N SER A 196 -14.61 15.36 5.01
CA SER A 196 -14.85 14.18 4.17
C SER A 196 -13.67 13.90 3.25
N LEU A 197 -13.46 12.62 2.89
CA LEU A 197 -12.41 12.25 1.94
C LEU A 197 -12.73 12.88 0.58
N PHE A 198 -11.78 13.60 0.00
CA PHE A 198 -11.93 14.22 -1.30
C PHE A 198 -11.45 13.26 -2.39
N VAL A 199 -12.38 12.83 -3.24
CA VAL A 199 -12.09 12.01 -4.43
C VAL A 199 -12.29 12.91 -5.63
N ALA A 200 -11.19 13.31 -6.28
CA ALA A 200 -11.26 14.04 -7.54
C ALA A 200 -11.97 13.15 -8.57
N ARG A 201 -13.05 13.68 -9.15
CA ARG A 201 -13.75 13.04 -10.27
C ARG A 201 -13.06 13.35 -11.58
#